data_AF-A0A433PSJ9-F1
#
_entry.id   AF-A0A433PSJ9-F1
#
_cell.length_a   1.000
_cell.length_b   1.000
_cell.length_c   1.000
_cell.angle_alpha   90.00
_cell.angle_beta   90.00
_cell.angle_gamma   90.00
#
_symmetry.space_group_name_H-M   'P 1'
#
loop_
_entity.id
_entity.type
_entity.pdbx_description
1 polymer ?
#
loop_
_entity_poly.entity_id
_entity_poly.type
_entity_poly.pdbx_seq_one_letter_code
_entity_poly.pdbx_strand_id
1 'polypeptide(L)' 'MLAGESTFMVELHETSDIMKQATQRSLVILDELGRGTSTHDGVAIAYAVLKHFITQVRL' A
#
# COMPACT_ATOMS: atom_id res chain seq x y z
N MET A 1 10.51 11.10 9.97
CA MET A 1 10.07 11.81 8.76
C MET A 1 11.24 12.61 8.23
N LEU A 2 11.76 12.23 7.05
CA LEU A 2 12.79 12.99 6.35
C LEU A 2 12.11 14.23 5.76
N ALA A 3 12.67 15.42 6.00
CA ALA A 3 12.12 16.66 5.47
C ALA A 3 12.19 16.66 3.94
N GLY A 4 11.03 16.64 3.26
CA GLY A 4 10.94 16.75 1.80
C GLY A 4 9.98 15.78 1.11
N GLU A 5 9.47 14.75 1.80
CA GLU A 5 8.54 13.79 1.21
C GLU A 5 7.08 14.23 1.35
N SER A 6 6.26 14.00 0.32
CA SER A 6 4.81 14.22 0.40
C SER A 6 4.17 13.17 1.30
N THR A 7 3.05 13.50 1.95
CA THR A 7 2.29 12.54 2.76
C THR A 7 1.95 11.28 1.96
N PHE A 8 1.57 11.44 0.70
CA PHE A 8 1.30 10.33 -0.20
C PHE A 8 2.53 9.43 -0.41
N MET A 9 3.72 10.01 -0.58
CA MET A 9 4.95 9.24 -0.74
C MET A 9 5.29 8.45 0.53
N VAL A 10 5.09 9.04 1.70
CA VAL A 10 5.29 8.35 2.99
C VAL A 10 4.32 7.17 3.12
N GLU A 11 3.03 7.35 2.82
CA GLU A 11 2.02 6.27 2.85
C GLU A 11 2.36 5.13 1.88
N LEU A 12 2.88 5.45 0.69
CA LEU A 12 3.33 4.43 -0.27
C LEU A 12 4.58 3.69 0.21
N HIS A 13 5.51 4.38 0.88
CA HIS A 13 6.68 3.74 1.48
C HIS A 13 6.29 2.76 2.60
N GLU A 14 5.40 3.17 3.50
CA GLU A 14 4.86 2.30 4.55
C GLU A 14 4.15 1.09 3.95
N THR A 15 3.33 1.28 2.91
CA THR A 15 2.66 0.19 2.19
C THR A 15 3.67 -0.76 1.56
N SER A 16 4.72 -0.25 0.91
CA SER A 16 5.81 -1.07 0.34
C SER A 16 6.48 -1.93 1.41
N ASP A 17 6.74 -1.37 2.58
CA ASP A 17 7.41 -2.07 3.67
C ASP A 17 6.52 -3.16 4.28
N ILE A 18 5.21 -2.90 4.42
CA ILE A 18 4.23 -3.94 4.78
C ILE A 18 4.24 -5.07 3.75
N MET A 19 4.17 -4.75 2.46
CA MET A 19 4.14 -5.77 1.39
C MET A 19 5.39 -6.67 1.41
N LYS A 20 6.57 -6.11 1.69
CA LYS A 20 7.83 -6.89 1.76
C LYS A 20 7.91 -7.81 2.98
N GLN A 21 7.25 -7.46 4.08
CA GLN A 21 7.33 -8.19 5.35
C GLN A 21 6.14 -9.11 5.59
N ALA A 22 5.00 -8.88 4.92
CA ALA A 22 3.80 -9.66 5.10
C ALA A 22 4.01 -11.13 4.68
N THR A 23 3.48 -12.03 5.50
CA THR A 23 3.48 -13.48 5.26
C THR A 23 2.05 -13.99 5.36
N GLN A 24 1.81 -15.26 5.02
CA GLN A 24 0.51 -15.93 5.18
C GLN A 24 -0.03 -15.96 6.62
N ARG A 25 0.78 -15.61 7.62
CA ARG A 25 0.37 -15.54 9.03
C ARG A 25 0.23 -14.11 9.55
N SER A 26 0.39 -13.12 8.67
CA SER A 26 0.27 -11.71 9.03
C SER A 26 -1.19 -11.26 8.99
N LEU A 27 -1.57 -10.38 9.91
CA LEU A 27 -2.79 -9.57 9.78
C LEU A 27 -2.40 -8.22 9.19
N VAL A 28 -2.94 -7.89 8.02
CA VAL A 28 -2.68 -6.62 7.34
C VAL A 28 -3.98 -5.82 7.28
N ILE A 29 -3.92 -4.56 7.71
CA ILE A 29 -5.03 -3.61 7.65
C ILE A 29 -4.56 -2.44 6.80
N LEU A 30 -5.31 -2.13 5.75
CA LEU A 30 -5.07 -0.98 4.88
C LEU A 30 -6.33 -0.11 4.93
N ASP A 31 -6.14 1.19 5.16
CA ASP A 31 -7.23 2.16 5.19
C ASP A 31 -6.95 3.29 4.20
N GLU A 32 -7.95 3.66 3.41
CA GLU A 32 -7.90 4.72 2.38
C GLU A 32 -6.65 4.74 1.45
N LEU A 33 -6.05 3.57 1.15
CA LEU A 33 -4.87 3.50 0.28
C LEU A 33 -5.14 4.13 -1.10
N GLY A 34 -4.22 4.99 -1.55
CA GLY A 34 -4.34 5.69 -2.83
C GLY A 34 -4.95 7.09 -2.73
N ARG A 35 -5.29 7.57 -1.52
CA ARG A 35 -5.65 8.97 -1.29
C ARG A 35 -4.45 9.89 -1.58
N GLY A 36 -4.70 11.12 -2.04
CA GLY A 36 -3.64 12.11 -2.26
C GLY A 36 -2.98 12.07 -3.64
N THR A 37 -3.52 11.27 -4.57
CA THR A 37 -3.18 11.29 -6.01
C THR A 37 -4.45 11.42 -6.86
N SER A 38 -4.33 11.35 -8.20
CA SER A 38 -5.48 11.34 -9.11
C SER A 38 -6.40 10.15 -8.82
N THR A 39 -7.72 10.31 -9.03
CA THR A 39 -8.69 9.25 -8.72
C THR A 39 -8.39 7.93 -9.43
N HIS A 40 -8.00 8.00 -10.72
CA HIS A 40 -7.67 6.80 -11.49
C HIS A 40 -6.39 6.14 -10.98
N ASP A 41 -5.36 6.92 -10.67
CA ASP A 41 -4.10 6.38 -10.14
C ASP A 41 -4.29 5.78 -8.75
N GLY A 42 -5.05 6.46 -7.88
CA GLY A 42 -5.36 5.98 -6.54
C GLY A 42 -6.08 4.64 -6.56
N VAL A 43 -7.12 4.50 -7.40
CA VAL A 43 -7.84 3.23 -7.60
C VAL A 43 -6.92 2.16 -8.18
N ALA A 44 -6.08 2.50 -9.16
CA ALA A 44 -5.16 1.54 -9.77
C ALA A 44 -4.14 1.00 -8.75
N ILE A 45 -3.58 1.88 -7.91
CA ILE A 45 -2.65 1.51 -6.84
C ILE A 45 -3.36 0.63 -5.81
N ALA A 46 -4.52 1.05 -5.29
CA ALA A 46 -5.27 0.29 -4.30
C ALA A 46 -5.61 -1.11 -4.80
N TYR A 47 -6.08 -1.22 -6.05
CA TYR A 47 -6.39 -2.50 -6.67
C TYR A 47 -5.15 -3.39 -6.83
N ALA A 48 -4.04 -2.83 -7.31
CA ALA A 48 -2.80 -3.59 -7.51
C ALA A 48 -2.24 -4.14 -6.19
N VAL A 49 -2.27 -3.32 -5.12
CA VAL A 49 -1.82 -3.72 -3.78
C VAL A 49 -2.73 -4.81 -3.20
N LEU A 50 -4.05 -4.64 -3.27
CA LEU A 50 -4.99 -5.66 -2.84
C LEU A 50 -4.77 -6.99 -3.58
N LYS A 51 -4.62 -6.92 -4.91
CA LYS A 51 -4.35 -8.10 -5.74
C LYS A 51 -3.04 -8.79 -5.37
N HIS A 52 -2.01 -8.04 -5.00
CA HIS A 52 -0.74 -8.60 -4.54
C HIS A 52 -0.94 -9.43 -3.27
N PHE A 53 -1.65 -8.91 -2.27
CA PHE A 53 -1.91 -9.64 -1.02
C PHE A 53 -2.71 -10.92 -1.24
N ILE A 54 -3.74 -10.88 -2.09
CA ILE A 54 -4.56 -12.06 -2.40
C ILE A 54 -3.79 -13.11 -3.20
N THR A 55 -2.94 -12.71 -4.15
CA THR A 55 -2.33 -13.66 -5.11
C THR A 55 -0.91 -14.10 -4.76
N GLN A 56 -0.08 -13.19 -4.25
CA GLN A 56 1.35 -13.46 -3.97
C GLN A 56 1.54 -13.88 -2.52
N VAL A 57 1.03 -13.08 -1.58
CA VAL A 57 1.13 -13.41 -0.15
C VAL A 57 0.15 -14.50 0.22
N ARG A 58 -1.04 -14.54 -0.43
CA ARG A 58 -2.16 -15.44 -0.14
C ARG A 58 -2.68 -15.22 1.29
N LEU A 59 -2.86 -13.95 1.65
CA LEU A 59 -3.64 -13.54 2.80
C LEU A 59 -5.13 -13.85 2.59
#